data_AF-A0A8T3XBF2-F1
#
_entry.id   AF-A0A8T3XBF2-F1
#
_cell.length_a   1.000
_cell.length_b   1.000
_cell.length_c   1.000
_cell.angle_alpha   90.00
_cell.angle_beta   90.00
_cell.angle_gamma   90.00
#
_symmetry.space_group_name_H-M   'P 1'
#
loop_
_entity.id
_entity.type
_entity.pdbx_description
1 polymer ?
#
loop_
_entity_poly.entity_id
_entity_poly.type
_entity_poly.pdbx_seq_one_letter_code
_entity_poly.pdbx_strand_id
1 'polypeptide(L)'
;MKNLYEDKDPNKVKISFDEKAKIAIKEYFGSVYTKDKFVTYPSKQKVKGLLEMPAGMNIETGKIHYWFYDWKNSFIVIECLENLIKEYPGKEIYVILDNWSAHKSHDVKVWNDLHPRMHLVYLPSNASFLNKIERVFAFLSRDVLQNSNFQTVREAMERISNYFEKEGSIMV
;
A
#
# COMPACT_ATOMS: atom_id res chain seq x y z
N MET A 1 11.50 -7.11 23.68
CA MET A 1 11.23 -7.41 22.26
C MET A 1 12.51 -7.16 21.48
N LYS A 2 13.02 -8.14 20.73
CA LYS A 2 14.05 -7.86 19.70
C LYS A 2 13.48 -6.83 18.72
N ASN A 3 14.29 -5.90 18.25
CA ASN A 3 13.88 -4.96 17.22
C ASN A 3 13.59 -5.75 15.94
N LEU A 4 12.31 -5.85 15.56
CA LEU A 4 11.88 -6.62 14.39
C LEU A 4 12.59 -6.14 13.11
N TYR A 5 12.88 -4.84 13.02
CA TYR A 5 13.60 -4.28 11.87
C TYR A 5 15.07 -4.71 11.80
N GLU A 6 15.69 -5.09 12.93
CA GLU A 6 17.10 -5.49 13.02
C GLU A 6 17.30 -7.02 12.96
N ASP A 7 16.23 -7.80 13.08
CA ASP A 7 16.30 -9.27 13.02
C ASP A 7 16.64 -9.72 11.59
N LYS A 8 17.84 -10.28 11.37
CA LYS A 8 18.32 -10.71 10.03
C LYS A 8 18.13 -12.21 9.76
N ASP A 9 17.23 -12.88 10.48
CA ASP A 9 16.93 -14.29 10.25
C ASP A 9 16.37 -14.50 8.83
N PRO A 10 17.08 -15.21 7.93
CA PRO A 10 16.65 -15.41 6.55
C PRO A 10 15.39 -16.27 6.41
N ASN A 11 14.94 -16.94 7.47
CA ASN A 11 13.67 -17.67 7.50
C ASN A 11 12.47 -16.78 7.84
N LYS A 12 12.71 -15.52 8.21
CA LYS A 12 11.67 -14.55 8.50
C LYS A 12 11.57 -13.53 7.37
N VAL A 13 10.35 -13.30 6.93
CA VAL A 13 10.01 -12.24 6.00
C VAL A 13 9.23 -11.19 6.77
N LYS A 14 9.61 -9.92 6.62
CA LYS A 14 8.97 -8.80 7.30
C LYS A 14 8.35 -7.87 6.27
N ILE A 15 7.04 -7.72 6.35
CA ILE A 15 6.23 -6.93 5.41
C ILE A 15 5.66 -5.74 6.16
N SER A 16 5.99 -4.52 5.72
CA SER A 16 5.30 -3.30 6.14
C SER A 16 4.04 -3.16 5.31
N PHE A 17 2.85 -3.22 5.91
CA PHE A 17 1.60 -3.31 5.18
C PHE A 17 0.64 -2.19 5.58
N ASP A 18 -0.06 -1.65 4.59
CA ASP A 18 -1.12 -0.65 4.75
C ASP A 18 -1.94 -0.55 3.45
N GLU A 19 -3.05 0.19 3.47
CA GLU A 19 -3.84 0.46 2.29
C GLU A 19 -3.85 1.93 1.90
N LYS A 20 -3.53 2.20 0.63
CA LYS A 20 -3.83 3.48 0.02
C LYS A 20 -5.29 3.51 -0.41
N ALA A 21 -6.14 3.98 0.50
CA ALA A 21 -7.58 3.95 0.32
C ALA A 21 -8.13 5.11 -0.54
N LYS A 22 -9.29 4.87 -1.17
CA LYS A 22 -10.11 5.86 -1.88
C LYS A 22 -9.34 6.74 -2.86
N ILE A 23 -8.45 6.16 -3.66
CA ILE A 23 -7.76 6.88 -4.72
C ILE A 23 -8.80 7.27 -5.77
N ALA A 24 -9.20 8.54 -5.76
CA ALA A 24 -10.20 9.04 -6.71
C ALA A 24 -9.56 9.26 -8.09
N ILE A 25 -10.12 8.68 -9.13
CA ILE A 25 -9.65 8.88 -10.50
C ILE A 25 -10.29 10.14 -11.05
N LYS A 26 -9.52 11.22 -11.05
CA LYS A 26 -9.88 12.53 -11.58
C LYS A 26 -8.61 13.22 -12.04
N GLU A 27 -8.75 14.38 -12.64
CA GLU A 27 -7.60 15.20 -12.98
C GLU A 27 -7.01 15.82 -11.71
N TYR A 28 -5.77 15.46 -11.41
CA TYR A 28 -4.95 16.05 -10.38
C TYR A 28 -4.02 17.06 -11.03
N PHE A 29 -4.32 18.34 -10.81
CA PHE A 29 -3.40 19.38 -11.20
C PHE A 29 -2.21 19.42 -10.25
N GLY A 30 -1.08 19.88 -10.74
CA GLY A 30 -0.02 20.35 -9.87
C GLY A 30 0.61 21.61 -10.42
N SER A 31 1.89 21.80 -10.13
CA SER A 31 2.55 23.08 -10.36
C SER A 31 3.00 23.19 -11.82
N VAL A 32 2.48 24.18 -12.53
CA VAL A 32 2.87 24.49 -13.91
C VAL A 32 3.46 25.89 -13.93
N TYR A 33 4.63 26.05 -14.56
CA TYR A 33 5.15 27.37 -14.90
C TYR A 33 4.32 27.93 -16.05
N THR A 34 3.60 29.03 -15.81
CA THR A 34 2.82 29.73 -16.84
C THR A 34 3.17 31.22 -16.87
N LYS A 35 3.05 31.83 -18.05
CA LYS A 35 3.10 33.30 -18.21
C LYS A 35 1.80 33.97 -17.78
N ASP A 36 0.71 33.19 -17.68
CA ASP A 36 -0.59 33.67 -17.24
C ASP A 36 -0.59 33.90 -15.72
N LYS A 37 -1.22 35.00 -15.28
CA LYS A 37 -1.22 35.39 -13.86
C LYS A 37 -2.12 34.51 -12.98
N PHE A 38 -3.04 33.76 -13.58
CA PHE A 38 -4.01 32.93 -12.86
C PHE A 38 -4.26 31.61 -13.61
N VAL A 39 -4.12 30.49 -12.92
CA VAL A 39 -4.58 29.18 -13.41
C VAL A 39 -5.94 28.90 -12.77
N THR A 40 -6.98 28.71 -13.58
CA THR A 40 -8.32 28.38 -13.09
C THR A 40 -8.51 26.88 -13.08
N TYR A 41 -8.75 26.32 -11.90
CA TYR A 41 -9.10 24.91 -11.74
C TYR A 41 -10.60 24.76 -11.47
N PRO A 42 -11.28 23.79 -12.10
CA PRO A 42 -12.70 23.55 -11.85
C PRO A 42 -12.92 23.15 -10.38
N SER A 43 -13.78 23.89 -9.67
CA SER A 43 -14.10 23.61 -8.26
C SER A 43 -14.79 22.26 -8.05
N LYS A 44 -15.50 21.77 -9.07
CA LYS A 44 -16.16 20.46 -9.12
C LYS A 44 -15.66 19.68 -10.32
N GLN A 45 -15.16 18.47 -10.06
CA GLN A 45 -14.72 17.53 -11.09
C GLN A 45 -15.51 16.24 -10.98
N LYS A 46 -15.81 15.62 -12.12
CA LYS A 46 -16.39 14.28 -12.15
C LYS A 46 -15.31 13.27 -11.78
N VAL A 47 -15.57 12.47 -10.75
CA VAL A 47 -14.74 11.31 -10.41
C VAL A 47 -15.10 10.19 -11.39
N LYS A 48 -14.10 9.69 -12.11
CA LYS A 48 -14.22 8.65 -13.14
C LYS A 48 -14.19 7.24 -12.54
N GLY A 49 -13.75 7.10 -11.30
CA GLY A 49 -13.77 5.87 -10.52
C GLY A 49 -13.05 6.03 -9.18
N LEU A 50 -13.15 5.01 -8.33
CA LEU A 50 -12.42 4.92 -7.07
C LEU A 50 -11.58 3.64 -7.11
N LEU A 51 -10.41 3.69 -6.48
CA LEU A 51 -9.49 2.58 -6.38
C LEU A 51 -9.03 2.43 -4.93
N GLU A 52 -9.12 1.22 -4.41
CA GLU A 52 -8.52 0.79 -3.15
C GLU A 52 -7.26 0.00 -3.48
N MET A 53 -6.14 0.35 -2.83
CA MET A 53 -4.85 -0.28 -3.13
C MET A 53 -4.13 -0.70 -1.84
N PRO A 54 -4.42 -1.90 -1.32
CA PRO A 54 -3.58 -2.55 -0.33
C PRO A 54 -2.19 -2.82 -0.88
N ALA A 55 -1.17 -2.64 -0.04
CA ALA A 55 0.20 -2.97 -0.41
C ALA A 55 1.04 -3.39 0.79
N GLY A 56 2.04 -4.23 0.52
CA GLY A 56 3.04 -4.68 1.47
C GLY A 56 4.45 -4.49 0.92
N MET A 57 5.34 -3.86 1.69
CA MET A 57 6.76 -3.72 1.35
C MET A 57 7.57 -4.74 2.13
N ASN A 58 8.32 -5.60 1.45
CA ASN A 58 9.38 -6.36 2.08
C ASN A 58 10.48 -5.39 2.53
N ILE A 59 10.69 -5.28 3.84
CA ILE A 59 11.58 -4.26 4.40
C ILE A 59 13.07 -4.52 4.12
N GLU A 60 13.42 -5.76 3.78
CA GLU A 60 14.81 -6.17 3.52
C GLU A 60 15.16 -6.01 2.05
N THR A 61 14.26 -6.45 1.17
CA THR A 61 14.52 -6.45 -0.28
C THR A 61 13.98 -5.22 -1.00
N GLY A 62 13.11 -4.44 -0.35
CA GLY A 62 12.40 -3.34 -0.98
C GLY A 62 11.26 -3.77 -1.92
N LYS A 63 11.05 -5.08 -2.13
CA LYS A 63 9.98 -5.60 -3.00
C LYS A 63 8.61 -5.11 -2.53
N ILE A 64 7.86 -4.50 -3.43
CA ILE A 64 6.48 -4.07 -3.20
C ILE A 64 5.53 -5.13 -3.73
N HIS A 65 4.64 -5.59 -2.86
CA HIS A 65 3.44 -6.35 -3.20
C HIS A 65 2.26 -5.37 -3.20
N TYR A 66 1.43 -5.40 -4.22
CA TYR A 66 0.31 -4.48 -4.33
C TYR A 66 -0.87 -5.18 -5.01
N TRP A 67 -2.06 -4.76 -4.62
CA TRP A 67 -3.31 -5.29 -5.16
C TRP A 67 -4.27 -4.13 -5.42
N PHE A 68 -5.25 -4.37 -6.28
CA PHE A 68 -6.25 -3.38 -6.67
C PHE A 68 -7.64 -3.92 -6.44
N TYR A 69 -8.46 -3.12 -5.77
CA TYR A 69 -9.86 -3.44 -5.50
C TYR A 69 -10.72 -2.20 -5.76
N ASP A 70 -11.97 -2.43 -6.13
CA ASP A 70 -13.01 -1.40 -6.32
C ASP A 70 -13.96 -1.29 -5.09
N TRP A 71 -13.74 -2.09 -4.04
CA TRP A 71 -14.43 -2.02 -2.75
C TRP A 71 -13.47 -2.08 -1.56
N LYS A 72 -13.98 -1.78 -0.35
CA LYS A 72 -13.22 -1.87 0.92
C LYS A 72 -13.94 -2.77 1.92
N ASN A 73 -13.35 -3.93 2.24
CA ASN A 73 -13.87 -4.91 3.21
C ASN A 73 -12.70 -5.60 3.94
N SER A 74 -12.89 -6.06 5.18
CA SER A 74 -11.90 -6.85 5.94
C SER A 74 -11.46 -8.13 5.21
N PHE A 75 -12.28 -8.69 4.32
CA PHE A 75 -11.88 -9.82 3.46
C PHE A 75 -10.68 -9.50 2.57
N ILE A 76 -10.50 -8.25 2.16
CA ILE A 76 -9.35 -7.84 1.35
C ILE A 76 -8.04 -8.04 2.12
N VAL A 77 -8.04 -7.72 3.42
CA VAL A 77 -6.86 -7.91 4.27
C VAL A 77 -6.50 -9.39 4.30
N ILE A 78 -7.49 -10.27 4.53
CA ILE A 78 -7.29 -11.73 4.56
C ILE A 78 -6.73 -12.22 3.21
N GLU A 79 -7.31 -11.81 2.08
CA GLU A 79 -6.84 -12.21 0.76
C GLU A 79 -5.39 -11.75 0.48
N CYS A 80 -5.04 -10.53 0.89
CA CYS A 80 -3.67 -10.04 0.80
C CYS A 80 -2.70 -10.89 1.65
N LEU A 81 -3.09 -11.22 2.88
CA LEU A 81 -2.28 -12.08 3.76
C LEU A 81 -2.12 -13.50 3.19
N GLU A 82 -3.16 -14.07 2.58
CA GLU A 82 -3.07 -15.36 1.89
C GLU A 82 -2.13 -15.31 0.67
N ASN A 83 -2.15 -14.21 -0.08
CA ASN A 83 -1.22 -14.02 -1.20
C ASN A 83 0.23 -13.94 -0.71
N LEU A 84 0.50 -13.28 0.42
CA LEU A 84 1.83 -13.27 1.04
C LEU A 84 2.27 -14.68 1.49
N ILE A 85 1.35 -15.49 2.03
CA ILE A 85 1.63 -16.88 2.42
C ILE A 85 2.06 -17.74 1.22
N LYS A 86 1.42 -17.54 0.06
CA LYS A 86 1.74 -18.24 -1.20
C LYS A 86 3.08 -17.79 -1.77
N GLU A 87 3.36 -16.49 -1.71
CA GLU A 87 4.60 -15.86 -2.20
C GLU A 87 5.84 -16.31 -1.42
N TYR A 88 5.69 -16.59 -0.12
CA TYR A 88 6.80 -16.95 0.77
C TYR A 88 6.61 -18.36 1.38
N PRO A 89 6.77 -19.43 0.57
CA PRO A 89 6.64 -20.80 1.05
C PRO A 89 7.73 -21.15 2.08
N GLY A 90 7.34 -21.78 3.19
CA GLY A 90 8.27 -22.23 4.23
C GLY A 90 8.91 -21.12 5.08
N LYS A 91 8.47 -19.87 4.93
CA LYS A 91 8.94 -18.73 5.74
C LYS A 91 7.94 -18.35 6.82
N GLU A 92 8.45 -17.79 7.91
CA GLU A 92 7.68 -17.07 8.92
C GLU A 92 7.45 -15.65 8.43
N ILE A 93 6.20 -15.18 8.39
CA ILE A 93 5.82 -13.89 7.81
C ILE A 93 5.35 -12.97 8.92
N TYR A 94 6.09 -11.89 9.14
CA TYR A 94 5.77 -10.84 10.09
C TYR A 94 5.18 -9.66 9.35
N VAL A 95 3.90 -9.37 9.55
CA VAL A 95 3.22 -8.26 8.88
C VAL A 95 3.06 -7.13 9.88
N ILE A 96 3.75 -6.04 9.62
CA ILE A 96 3.74 -4.82 10.41
C ILE A 96 2.57 -3.97 9.94
N LEU A 97 1.61 -3.72 10.82
CA LEU A 97 0.34 -3.06 10.55
C LEU A 97 0.18 -1.82 11.44
N ASP A 98 -0.57 -0.84 10.98
CA ASP A 98 -1.04 0.23 11.85
C ASP A 98 -2.15 -0.29 12.81
N ASN A 99 -2.66 0.57 13.70
CA ASN A 99 -3.66 0.17 14.68
C ASN A 99 -5.11 0.30 14.18
N TRP A 100 -5.33 0.30 12.86
CA TRP A 100 -6.67 0.46 12.30
C TRP A 100 -7.58 -0.74 12.61
N SER A 101 -8.85 -0.46 12.89
CA SER A 101 -9.81 -1.44 13.42
C SER A 101 -10.07 -2.61 12.48
N ALA A 102 -9.95 -2.41 11.15
CA ALA A 102 -10.17 -3.47 10.17
C ALA A 102 -9.11 -4.57 10.25
N HIS A 103 -7.86 -4.22 10.57
CA HIS A 103 -6.79 -5.20 10.80
C HIS A 103 -6.98 -6.03 12.07
N LYS A 104 -7.93 -5.66 12.92
CA LYS A 104 -8.25 -6.33 14.19
C LYS A 104 -9.67 -6.90 14.22
N SER A 105 -10.30 -7.02 13.05
CA SER A 105 -11.63 -7.60 12.93
C SER A 105 -11.65 -9.04 13.49
N HIS A 106 -12.84 -9.51 13.84
CA HIS A 106 -13.01 -10.89 14.30
C HIS A 106 -12.50 -11.90 13.27
N ASP A 107 -12.85 -11.69 12.00
CA ASP A 107 -12.46 -12.58 10.90
C ASP A 107 -10.94 -12.62 10.71
N VAL A 108 -10.24 -11.48 10.80
CA VAL A 108 -8.78 -11.44 10.69
C VAL A 108 -8.11 -12.19 11.84
N LYS A 109 -8.65 -12.08 13.06
CA LYS A 109 -8.12 -12.81 14.23
C LYS A 109 -8.31 -14.32 14.07
N VAL A 110 -9.52 -14.75 13.75
CA VAL A 110 -9.84 -16.18 13.53
C VAL A 110 -8.98 -16.76 12.40
N TRP A 111 -8.83 -16.01 11.31
CA TRP A 111 -7.97 -16.43 10.22
C TRP A 111 -6.50 -16.53 10.67
N ASN A 112 -5.97 -15.55 11.42
CA ASN A 112 -4.59 -15.58 11.89
C ASN A 112 -4.31 -16.76 12.82
N ASP A 113 -5.26 -17.14 13.68
CA ASP A 113 -5.13 -18.31 14.57
C ASP A 113 -4.97 -19.63 13.81
N LEU A 114 -5.49 -19.71 12.57
CA LEU A 114 -5.36 -20.87 11.70
C LEU A 114 -4.06 -20.89 10.88
N HIS A 115 -3.27 -19.81 10.93
CA HIS A 115 -2.07 -19.63 10.10
C HIS A 115 -0.84 -19.40 10.97
N PRO A 116 -0.21 -20.46 11.53
CA PRO A 116 0.87 -20.34 12.52
C PRO A 116 2.14 -19.65 11.99
N ARG A 117 2.32 -19.58 10.67
CA ARG A 117 3.43 -18.86 10.03
C ARG A 117 3.18 -17.36 9.90
N MET A 118 2.00 -16.86 10.24
CA MET A 118 1.62 -15.46 10.13
C MET A 118 1.66 -14.77 11.49
N HIS A 119 2.44 -13.71 11.57
CA HIS A 119 2.66 -12.91 12.78
C HIS A 119 2.24 -11.47 12.52
N LEU A 120 1.02 -11.10 12.93
CA LEU A 120 0.57 -9.72 12.84
C LEU A 120 1.18 -8.88 13.97
N VAL A 121 1.96 -7.88 13.60
CA VAL A 121 2.66 -6.97 14.52
C VAL A 121 2.08 -5.58 14.39
N TYR A 122 1.34 -5.14 15.40
CA TYR A 122 0.70 -3.82 15.38
C TYR A 122 1.62 -2.75 15.94
N LEU A 123 1.78 -1.66 15.20
CA LEU A 123 2.48 -0.47 15.66
C LEU A 123 1.73 0.21 16.82
N PRO A 124 2.44 0.95 17.70
CA PRO A 124 1.79 1.80 18.69
C PRO A 124 0.79 2.76 18.05
N SER A 125 -0.24 3.14 18.80
CA SER A 125 -1.23 4.10 18.32
C SER A 125 -0.56 5.42 17.93
N ASN A 126 -1.00 6.03 16.83
CA ASN A 126 -0.43 7.25 16.25
C ASN A 126 1.04 7.14 15.79
N ALA A 127 1.55 5.93 15.54
CA ALA A 127 2.91 5.71 15.04
C ALA A 127 2.95 5.28 13.56
N SER A 128 2.04 5.77 12.72
CA SER A 128 2.00 5.45 11.28
C SER A 128 3.30 5.83 10.55
N PHE A 129 4.04 6.84 11.04
CA PHE A 129 5.35 7.22 10.52
C PHE A 129 6.43 6.12 10.63
N LEU A 130 6.20 5.09 11.46
CA LEU A 130 7.06 3.89 11.54
C LEU A 130 6.70 2.85 10.46
N ASN A 131 5.53 2.94 9.84
CA ASN A 131 5.11 2.05 8.77
C ASN A 131 5.85 2.44 7.47
N LYS A 132 6.84 1.65 7.05
CA LYS A 132 7.71 1.99 5.91
C LYS A 132 6.95 2.10 4.59
N ILE A 133 5.84 1.39 4.45
CA ILE A 133 4.97 1.46 3.25
C ILE A 133 4.35 2.85 3.05
N GLU A 134 4.15 3.64 4.12
CA GLU A 134 3.63 5.00 3.99
C GLU A 134 4.54 5.88 3.13
N ARG A 135 5.86 5.65 3.20
CA ARG A 135 6.83 6.34 2.34
C ARG A 135 6.68 5.93 0.87
N VAL A 136 6.39 4.66 0.60
CA VAL A 136 6.09 4.16 -0.75
C VAL A 136 4.84 4.85 -1.30
N PHE A 137 3.80 5.00 -0.46
CA PHE A 137 2.59 5.72 -0.85
C PHE A 137 2.81 7.21 -1.08
N ALA A 138 3.72 7.84 -0.32
CA ALA A 138 4.11 9.23 -0.57
C ALA A 138 4.79 9.39 -1.94
N PHE A 139 5.73 8.52 -2.28
CA PHE A 139 6.38 8.52 -3.60
C PHE A 139 5.40 8.22 -4.73
N LEU A 140 4.57 7.18 -4.60
CA LEU A 140 3.52 6.89 -5.58
C LEU A 140 2.60 8.10 -5.80
N SER A 141 2.21 8.77 -4.72
CA SER A 141 1.34 9.95 -4.81
C SER A 141 2.01 11.07 -5.58
N ARG A 142 3.28 11.35 -5.29
CA ARG A 142 4.05 12.42 -5.93
C ARG A 142 4.34 12.14 -7.40
N ASP A 143 4.77 10.92 -7.71
CA ASP A 143 5.38 10.59 -9.00
C ASP A 143 4.36 10.08 -10.02
N VAL A 144 3.24 9.50 -9.56
CA VAL A 144 2.23 8.89 -10.44
C VAL A 144 0.87 9.58 -10.33
N LEU A 145 0.38 9.86 -9.12
CA LEU A 145 -0.99 10.32 -8.92
C LEU A 145 -1.13 11.85 -9.06
N GLN A 146 -0.19 12.62 -8.52
CA GLN A 146 -0.15 14.07 -8.70
C GLN A 146 0.19 14.40 -10.16
N ASN A 147 -0.35 15.50 -10.67
CA ASN A 147 -0.20 15.90 -12.08
C ASN A 147 -0.75 14.89 -13.10
N SER A 148 -1.67 13.99 -12.69
CA SER A 148 -2.25 12.98 -13.56
C SER A 148 -3.65 13.34 -14.07
N ASN A 149 -4.01 12.82 -15.24
CA ASN A 149 -5.38 12.88 -15.77
C ASN A 149 -5.75 11.53 -16.39
N PHE A 150 -5.75 10.48 -15.57
CA PHE A 150 -6.20 9.16 -16.01
C PHE A 150 -7.66 9.23 -16.45
N GLN A 151 -7.96 8.63 -17.60
CA GLN A 151 -9.31 8.55 -18.17
C GLN A 151 -10.12 7.40 -17.58
N THR A 152 -9.45 6.34 -17.12
CA THR A 152 -10.10 5.16 -16.52
C THR A 152 -9.36 4.66 -15.28
N VAL A 153 -10.03 3.86 -14.45
CA VAL A 153 -9.41 3.15 -13.32
C VAL A 153 -8.31 2.21 -13.82
N ARG A 154 -8.56 1.50 -14.92
CA ARG A 154 -7.60 0.59 -15.55
C ARG A 154 -6.30 1.31 -15.94
N GLU A 155 -6.39 2.49 -16.55
CA GLU A 155 -5.22 3.28 -16.90
C GLU A 155 -4.39 3.67 -15.67
N ALA A 156 -5.06 4.06 -14.57
CA ALA A 156 -4.40 4.33 -13.30
C ALA A 156 -3.70 3.08 -12.74
N MET A 157 -4.38 1.93 -12.74
CA MET A 157 -3.80 0.65 -12.30
C MET A 157 -2.57 0.27 -13.12
N GLU A 158 -2.63 0.39 -14.44
CA GLU A 158 -1.50 0.11 -15.34
C GLU A 158 -0.33 1.06 -15.05
N ARG A 159 -0.59 2.34 -14.79
CA ARG A 159 0.48 3.31 -14.48
C ARG A 159 1.14 3.08 -13.12
N ILE A 160 0.34 2.76 -12.11
CA ILE A 160 0.83 2.39 -10.78
C ILE A 160 1.67 1.10 -10.86
N SER A 161 1.20 0.08 -11.60
CA SER A 161 1.92 -1.19 -11.78
C SER A 161 3.28 -0.96 -12.45
N ASN A 162 3.29 -0.22 -13.57
CA ASN A 162 4.53 0.14 -14.27
C ASN A 162 5.51 0.91 -13.38
N TYR A 163 5.02 1.74 -12.46
CA TYR A 163 5.86 2.48 -11.53
C TYR A 163 6.54 1.54 -10.53
N PHE A 164 5.78 0.63 -9.90
CA PHE A 164 6.35 -0.33 -8.95
C PHE A 164 7.28 -1.36 -9.61
N GLU A 165 7.00 -1.78 -10.85
CA GLU A 165 7.86 -2.69 -11.61
C GLU A 165 9.19 -2.04 -12.00
N LYS A 166 9.22 -0.72 -12.25
CA LYS A 166 10.44 0.02 -12.63
C LYS A 166 11.26 0.48 -11.42
N GLU A 167 10.61 1.06 -10.42
CA GLU A 167 11.25 1.64 -9.23
C GLU A 167 11.52 0.61 -8.12
N GLY A 168 10.88 -0.57 -8.20
CA GLY A 168 11.11 -1.68 -7.27
C GLY A 168 12.56 -2.20 -7.22
N SER A 169 13.43 -1.75 -8.14
CA SER A 169 14.88 -2.03 -8.13
C SER A 169 15.74 -0.92 -7.52
N ILE A 170 15.20 0.28 -7.24
CA ILE A 170 15.99 1.49 -6.91
C ILE A 170 15.87 1.88 -5.42
N MET A 171 14.92 1.30 -4.67
CA MET A 171 14.61 1.69 -3.30
C MET A 171 15.36 0.92 -2.17
N VAL A 172 16.39 0.14 -2.52
CA VAL A 172 17.27 -0.58 -1.56
C VAL A 172 18.56 0.16 -1.29
#